data_AF-A0A2D8Y4F2-F1
#
_entry.id   AF-A0A2D8Y4F2-F1
#
_cell.length_a   1.000
_cell.length_b   1.000
_cell.length_c   1.000
_cell.angle_alpha   90.00
_cell.angle_beta   90.00
_cell.angle_gamma   90.00
#
_symmetry.space_group_name_H-M   'P 1'
#
loop_
_entity.id
_entity.type
_entity.pdbx_description
1 polymer ?
#
loop_
_entity_poly.entity_id
_entity_poly.type
_entity_poly.pdbx_seq_one_letter_code
_entity_poly.pdbx_strand_id
1 'polypeptide(L)'
;MRDKLLQLLIISVGILIIVKLFSLQVINSSSELIYNASVQKIYEFPERGYIYDRNNKLIVSNDFSYDILVVPADVNLEDSIMISKDFNIDTSIFNEK
;
A
#
# COMPACT_ATOMS: atom_id res chain seq x y z
N MET A 1 44.24 31.67 2.26
CA MET A 1 42.78 31.39 2.35
C MET A 1 42.35 30.23 1.46
N ARG A 2 42.91 30.06 0.25
CA ARG A 2 42.59 28.92 -0.65
C ARG A 2 42.95 27.55 -0.05
N ASP A 3 44.00 27.48 0.75
CA ASP A 3 44.55 26.22 1.26
C ASP A 3 43.67 25.56 2.34
N LYS A 4 42.78 26.32 2.98
CA LYS A 4 41.81 25.82 3.97
C LYS A 4 40.41 25.58 3.40
N LEU A 5 40.20 25.93 2.12
CA LEU A 5 38.90 25.87 1.47
C LEU A 5 38.44 24.41 1.35
N LEU A 6 39.34 23.52 0.96
CA LEU A 6 39.07 22.08 0.90
C LEU A 6 38.71 21.50 2.28
N GLN A 7 39.46 21.87 3.32
CA GLN A 7 39.21 21.42 4.68
C GLN A 7 37.85 21.89 5.20
N LEU A 8 37.49 23.15 4.96
CA LEU A 8 36.20 23.71 5.33
C LEU A 8 35.04 23.02 4.59
N LEU A 9 35.23 22.71 3.31
CA LEU A 9 34.25 21.98 2.51
C LEU A 9 34.01 20.57 3.06
N ILE A 10 35.08 19.83 3.37
CA ILE A 10 34.99 18.47 3.93
C ILE A 10 34.26 18.50 5.27
N ILE A 11 34.59 19.44 6.16
CA ILE A 11 33.93 19.58 7.45
C ILE A 11 32.45 19.92 7.27
N SER A 12 32.12 20.84 6.35
CA SER A 12 30.74 21.22 6.06
C SER A 12 29.90 20.03 5.55
N VAL A 13 30.47 19.23 4.64
CA VAL A 13 29.80 18.02 4.13
C VAL A 13 29.62 17.00 5.24
N GLY A 14 30.63 16.81 6.09
CA GLY A 14 30.54 15.93 7.26
C GLY A 14 29.40 16.33 8.20
N ILE A 15 29.27 17.63 8.50
CA ILE A 15 28.18 18.15 9.32
C ILE A 15 26.81 17.89 8.66
N LEU A 16 26.67 18.11 7.36
CA LEU A 16 25.42 17.83 6.64
C LEU A 16 25.02 16.36 6.74
N ILE A 17 25.98 15.44 6.60
CA ILE A 17 25.73 13.99 6.74
C ILE A 17 25.32 13.66 8.17
N ILE A 18 25.99 14.20 9.19
CA ILE A 18 25.64 13.98 10.60
C ILE A 18 24.21 14.44 10.88
N VAL A 19 23.83 15.63 10.43
CA VAL A 19 22.47 16.16 10.59
C VAL A 19 21.45 15.27 9.89
N LYS A 20 21.76 14.79 8.68
CA LYS A 20 20.86 13.89 7.94
C LYS A 20 20.68 12.54 8.64
N LEU A 21 21.75 11.97 9.18
CA LEU A 21 21.69 10.72 9.94
C LEU A 21 20.90 10.90 11.23
N PHE A 22 21.13 11.99 11.97
CA PHE A 22 20.36 12.32 13.17
C PHE A 22 18.87 12.45 12.86
N SER A 23 18.50 13.14 11.77
CA SER A 23 17.11 13.25 11.35
C SER A 23 16.46 11.90 11.03
N LEU A 24 17.19 10.99 10.38
CA LEU A 24 16.66 9.65 10.06
C LEU A 24 16.56 8.75 11.29
N GLN A 25 17.51 8.85 12.22
CA GLN A 25 17.61 7.92 13.36
C GLN A 25 16.89 8.41 14.63
N VAL A 26 16.71 9.71 14.82
CA VAL A 26 16.15 10.28 16.06
C VAL A 26 14.79 10.91 15.81
N ILE A 27 14.63 11.66 14.72
CA ILE A 27 13.37 12.34 14.40
C ILE A 27 12.40 11.38 13.71
N ASN A 28 12.87 10.68 12.67
CA ASN A 28 12.08 9.74 11.87
C ASN A 28 12.36 8.28 12.26
N SER A 29 12.64 8.00 13.53
CA SER A 29 12.86 6.63 14.00
C SER A 29 11.57 5.83 13.87
N SER A 30 11.55 4.89 12.91
CA SER A 30 10.48 3.90 12.82
C SER A 30 10.68 2.87 13.93
N SER A 31 9.62 2.60 14.70
CA SER A 31 9.64 1.75 15.89
C SER A 31 10.19 0.34 15.68
N GLU A 32 10.80 -0.22 16.74
CA GLU A 32 11.50 -1.51 16.81
C GLU A 32 10.72 -2.75 16.34
N LEU A 33 9.39 -2.66 16.20
CA LEU A 33 8.53 -3.74 15.69
C LEU A 33 8.87 -4.18 14.25
N ILE A 34 9.64 -3.38 13.50
CA ILE A 34 10.05 -3.68 12.12
C ILE A 34 11.39 -4.45 12.05
N TYR A 35 12.15 -4.60 13.15
CA TYR A 35 13.50 -5.21 13.07
C TYR A 35 13.52 -6.65 12.52
N ASN A 36 12.40 -7.38 12.62
CA ASN A 36 12.25 -8.73 12.09
C ASN A 36 11.32 -8.82 10.86
N ALA A 37 10.75 -7.70 10.41
CA ALA A 37 9.84 -7.67 9.27
C ALA A 37 10.59 -7.21 8.01
N SER A 38 10.29 -7.84 6.87
CA SER A 38 10.78 -7.34 5.58
C SER A 38 10.09 -6.02 5.26
N VAL A 39 10.85 -5.03 4.80
CA VAL A 39 10.28 -3.75 4.32
C VAL A 39 9.57 -4.03 3.01
N GLN A 40 8.24 -4.13 3.05
CA GLN A 40 7.42 -4.17 1.85
C GLN A 40 7.12 -2.75 1.39
N LYS A 41 7.51 -2.44 0.14
CA LYS A 41 7.04 -1.22 -0.52
C LYS A 41 5.58 -1.45 -0.94
N ILE A 42 4.66 -0.80 -0.26
CA ILE A 42 3.26 -0.75 -0.66
C ILE A 42 3.14 0.43 -1.64
N TYR A 43 2.75 0.13 -2.88
CA TYR A 43 2.49 1.16 -3.88
C TYR A 43 1.04 1.60 -3.75
N GLU A 44 0.83 2.86 -3.40
CA GLU A 44 -0.49 3.49 -3.52
C GLU A 44 -0.65 4.00 -4.94
N PHE A 45 -1.51 3.34 -5.71
CA PHE A 45 -1.86 3.81 -7.04
C PHE A 45 -2.86 4.97 -6.93
N PRO A 46 -2.64 6.07 -7.68
CA PRO A 46 -3.57 7.19 -7.65
C PRO A 46 -4.93 6.79 -8.25
N GLU A 47 -5.99 7.40 -7.75
CA GLU A 47 -7.33 7.22 -8.30
C GLU A 47 -7.43 7.77 -9.73
N ARG A 48 -8.31 7.15 -10.54
CA ARG A 48 -8.59 7.63 -11.89
C ARG A 48 -9.34 8.95 -11.83
N GLY A 49 -8.88 9.95 -12.59
CA GLY A 49 -9.57 11.23 -12.71
C GLY A 49 -10.97 11.10 -13.33
N TYR A 50 -11.85 12.01 -12.94
CA TYR A 50 -13.21 12.10 -13.47
C TYR A 50 -13.24 12.59 -14.92
N ILE A 51 -14.12 12.01 -15.73
CA ILE A 51 -14.33 12.41 -17.12
C ILE A 51 -15.70 13.08 -17.23
N TYR A 52 -15.73 14.29 -17.79
CA TYR A 52 -16.93 15.11 -17.97
C TYR A 52 -17.22 15.32 -19.46
N ASP A 53 -18.50 15.48 -19.80
CA ASP A 53 -18.92 15.99 -21.11
C ASP A 53 -18.59 17.49 -21.26
N ARG A 54 -18.74 18.03 -22.46
CA ARG A 54 -18.68 19.47 -22.79
C ARG A 54 -19.64 20.34 -21.96
N ASN A 55 -20.69 19.74 -21.40
CA ASN A 55 -21.66 20.39 -20.53
C ASN A 55 -21.36 20.20 -19.03
N ASN A 56 -20.14 19.81 -18.66
CA ASN A 56 -19.71 19.51 -17.28
C ASN A 56 -20.51 18.40 -16.57
N LYS A 57 -21.13 17.50 -17.33
CA LYS A 57 -21.82 16.33 -16.78
C LYS A 57 -20.83 15.20 -16.58
N LEU A 58 -20.74 14.63 -15.37
CA LEU A 58 -19.90 13.47 -15.07
C LEU A 58 -20.36 12.28 -15.93
N ILE A 59 -19.42 11.69 -16.68
CA ILE A 59 -19.64 10.52 -17.54
C ILE A 59 -18.95 9.30 -16.95
N VAL A 60 -17.72 9.45 -16.44
CA VAL A 60 -16.92 8.34 -15.90
C VAL A 60 -16.34 8.73 -14.55
N SER A 61 -16.63 7.91 -13.55
CA SER A 61 -15.98 7.86 -12.23
C SER A 61 -15.49 6.46 -11.96
N ASN A 62 -14.58 6.34 -11.00
CA ASN A 62 -14.33 5.05 -10.36
C ASN A 62 -15.38 4.87 -9.26
N ASP A 63 -16.18 3.82 -9.36
CA ASP A 63 -17.12 3.43 -8.30
C ASP A 63 -16.50 2.26 -7.53
N PHE A 64 -16.75 2.19 -6.23
CA PHE A 64 -16.24 1.09 -5.40
C PHE A 64 -16.91 -0.22 -5.81
N SER A 65 -16.11 -1.18 -6.26
CA SER A 65 -16.52 -2.55 -6.48
C SER A 65 -15.75 -3.45 -5.51
N TYR A 66 -16.47 -4.36 -4.86
CA TYR A 66 -15.89 -5.31 -3.93
C TYR A 66 -16.05 -6.72 -4.51
N ASP A 67 -14.94 -7.43 -4.62
CA ASP A 67 -14.95 -8.84 -4.95
C ASP A 67 -15.00 -9.66 -3.66
N ILE A 68 -15.90 -10.63 -3.60
CA ILE A 68 -16.03 -11.54 -2.46
C ILE A 68 -15.26 -12.82 -2.79
N LEU A 69 -14.18 -13.06 -2.07
CA LEU A 69 -13.38 -14.28 -2.21
C LEU A 69 -13.81 -15.29 -1.15
N VAL A 70 -14.18 -16.49 -1.60
CA VAL A 70 -14.52 -17.61 -0.74
C VAL A 70 -13.53 -18.73 -1.01
N VAL A 71 -12.89 -19.25 0.04
CA VAL A 71 -12.02 -20.43 -0.03
C VAL A 71 -12.84 -21.64 0.40
N PRO A 72 -13.26 -22.54 -0.51
CA PRO A 72 -14.18 -23.62 -0.16
C PRO A 72 -13.72 -24.52 1.01
N ALA A 73 -12.40 -24.69 1.17
CA ALA A 73 -11.82 -25.49 2.24
C ALA A 73 -12.04 -24.91 3.65
N ASP A 74 -12.27 -23.60 3.76
CA ASP A 74 -12.43 -22.89 5.03
C ASP A 74 -13.91 -22.64 5.39
N VAL A 75 -14.85 -23.13 4.57
CA VAL A 75 -16.29 -22.91 4.72
C VAL A 75 -16.96 -24.16 5.29
N ASN A 76 -17.78 -23.99 6.33
CA ASN A 76 -18.57 -25.10 6.86
C ASN A 76 -19.72 -25.44 5.90
N LEU A 77 -20.16 -26.69 5.90
CA LEU A 77 -21.18 -27.17 4.96
C LEU A 77 -22.53 -26.41 5.07
N GLU A 78 -22.88 -25.92 6.26
CA GLU A 78 -24.07 -25.06 6.49
C GLU A 78 -23.91 -23.69 5.81
N ASP A 79 -22.72 -23.10 5.90
CA ASP A 79 -22.38 -21.81 5.31
C ASP A 79 -22.36 -21.90 3.76
N SER A 80 -21.85 -23.00 3.18
CA SER A 80 -21.81 -23.22 1.72
C SER A 80 -23.20 -23.20 1.07
N ILE A 81 -24.20 -23.76 1.74
CA ILE A 81 -25.59 -23.78 1.24
C ILE A 81 -26.18 -22.36 1.29
N MET A 82 -25.93 -21.63 2.38
CA MET A 82 -26.40 -20.25 2.53
C MET A 82 -25.75 -19.31 1.51
N ILE A 83 -24.43 -19.40 1.34
CA ILE A 83 -23.66 -18.63 0.34
C ILE A 83 -24.15 -18.94 -1.08
N SER A 84 -24.34 -20.23 -1.41
CA SER A 84 -24.86 -20.63 -2.72
C SER A 84 -26.21 -19.99 -3.04
N LYS A 85 -27.09 -19.92 -2.05
CA LYS A 85 -28.41 -19.30 -2.20
C LYS A 85 -28.34 -17.78 -2.34
N ASP A 86 -27.56 -17.11 -1.48
CA ASP A 86 -27.52 -15.64 -1.42
C ASP A 86 -26.80 -15.04 -2.64
N PHE A 87 -25.76 -15.73 -3.14
CA PHE A 87 -25.00 -15.32 -4.33
C PHE A 87 -25.49 -15.97 -5.63
N ASN A 88 -26.51 -16.83 -5.56
CA ASN A 88 -27.07 -17.56 -6.69
C ASN A 88 -25.99 -18.32 -7.52
N ILE A 89 -25.10 -19.02 -6.80
CA ILE A 89 -24.00 -19.82 -7.37
C ILE A 89 -24.27 -21.31 -7.12
N ASP A 90 -23.74 -22.19 -7.97
CA ASP A 90 -24.00 -23.62 -7.84
C ASP A 90 -23.24 -24.24 -6.66
N THR A 91 -23.90 -25.15 -5.93
CA THR A 91 -23.31 -25.84 -4.76
C THR A 91 -22.17 -26.78 -5.15
N SER A 92 -22.07 -27.18 -6.42
CA SER A 92 -20.98 -28.00 -6.93
C SER A 92 -19.60 -27.35 -6.79
N ILE A 93 -19.54 -26.01 -6.76
CA ILE A 93 -18.29 -25.24 -6.62
C ILE A 93 -17.58 -25.56 -5.31
N PHE A 94 -18.33 -25.91 -4.26
CA PHE A 94 -17.77 -26.27 -2.95
C PHE A 94 -17.32 -27.73 -2.87
N ASN A 95 -17.65 -28.55 -3.86
CA ASN A 95 -17.36 -29.98 -3.88
C ASN A 95 -16.18 -30.36 -4.80
N GLU A 96 -15.64 -29.42 -5.58
CA GLU A 96 -14.40 -29.64 -6.34
C GLU A 96 -13.18 -29.59 -5.40
N LYS A 97 -12.44 -30.70 -5.37
CA LYS A 97 -11.15 -30.84 -4.66
C LYS A 97 -10.00 -30.39 -5.54
#